data_AF-A0A376BY28-F1
#
_entry.id   AF-A0A376BY28-F1
#
_cell.length_a   1.000
_cell.length_b   1.000
_cell.length_c   1.000
_cell.angle_alpha   90.00
_cell.angle_beta   90.00
_cell.angle_gamma   90.00
#
_symmetry.space_group_name_H-M   'P 1'
#
loop_
_entity.id
_entity.type
_entity.pdbx_description
1 polymer ?
#
loop_
_entity_poly.entity_id
_entity_poly.type
_entity_poly.pdbx_seq_one_letter_code
_entity_poly.pdbx_strand_id
1 'polypeptide(L)'
;MREMFPAFSLHCSLMNIDIVGIWILKTGQALTILYRQGVKIGFTYEMEGISEDKQLRIYKDVPNLLCDLKTWEEKLEGKVQVIRPRLEHFVWVKDRQLSILREVRYWMKSRQLRKKWKKRNLK
;
A
#
# COMPACT_ATOMS: atom_id res chain seq x y z
N MET A 1 11.79 21.05 -14.32
CA MET A 1 11.82 20.02 -13.26
C MET A 1 10.45 19.41 -12.90
N ARG A 2 9.31 19.91 -13.43
CA ARG A 2 7.96 19.44 -13.08
C ARG A 2 7.39 18.29 -13.96
N GLU A 3 8.08 17.83 -15.00
CA GLU A 3 7.46 16.96 -16.01
C GLU A 3 7.80 15.46 -15.90
N MET A 4 8.58 15.02 -14.91
CA MET A 4 9.07 13.62 -14.89
C MET A 4 8.58 12.75 -13.72
N PHE A 5 7.68 13.22 -12.86
CA PHE A 5 7.28 12.44 -11.67
C PHE A 5 5.77 12.35 -11.31
N PRO A 6 4.79 12.41 -12.23
CA PRO A 6 3.41 12.03 -11.86
C PRO A 6 3.29 10.54 -11.53
N ALA A 7 3.84 9.66 -12.39
CA ALA A 7 3.63 8.21 -12.25
C ALA A 7 4.45 7.57 -11.12
N PHE A 8 5.71 7.95 -10.95
CA PHE A 8 6.57 7.33 -9.93
C PHE A 8 6.17 7.75 -8.49
N SER A 9 5.63 8.96 -8.30
CA SER A 9 5.16 9.42 -6.98
C SER A 9 3.88 8.70 -6.56
N LEU A 10 2.95 8.45 -7.49
CA LEU A 10 1.74 7.66 -7.24
C LEU A 10 2.09 6.22 -6.80
N HIS A 11 3.01 5.55 -7.51
CA HIS A 11 3.45 4.21 -7.13
C HIS A 11 4.13 4.16 -5.74
N CYS A 12 4.89 5.19 -5.36
CA CYS A 12 5.44 5.29 -4.00
C CYS A 12 4.38 5.61 -2.94
N SER A 13 3.32 6.35 -3.28
CA SER A 13 2.23 6.62 -2.33
C SER A 13 1.43 5.37 -1.97
N LEU A 14 1.38 4.38 -2.87
CA LEU A 14 0.72 3.09 -2.66
C LEU A 14 1.65 2.01 -2.09
N MET A 15 2.96 2.29 -1.95
CA MET A 15 3.88 1.35 -1.29
C MET A 15 3.44 1.09 0.14
N ASN A 16 3.44 -0.18 0.53
CA ASN A 16 3.13 -0.63 1.89
C ASN A 16 1.70 -0.24 2.34
N ILE A 17 0.78 -0.13 1.37
CA ILE A 17 -0.66 -0.04 1.62
C ILE A 17 -1.28 -1.43 1.46
N ASP A 18 -1.94 -1.90 2.50
CA ASP A 18 -2.87 -3.03 2.43
C ASP A 18 -4.25 -2.53 1.99
N ILE A 19 -4.78 -3.15 0.95
CA ILE A 19 -6.12 -2.90 0.44
C ILE A 19 -7.01 -4.03 0.95
N VAL A 20 -8.01 -3.72 1.76
CA VAL A 20 -8.90 -4.70 2.38
C VAL A 20 -10.32 -4.46 1.93
N GLY A 21 -10.99 -5.48 1.39
CA GLY A 21 -12.43 -5.40 1.09
C GLY A 21 -13.26 -5.76 2.33
N ILE A 22 -14.28 -4.96 2.63
CA ILE A 22 -15.30 -5.26 3.64
C ILE A 22 -16.60 -5.54 2.89
N TRP A 23 -16.92 -6.82 2.77
CA TRP A 23 -18.12 -7.29 2.08
C TRP A 23 -19.29 -7.35 3.05
N ILE A 24 -20.37 -6.63 2.76
CA ILE A 24 -21.60 -6.61 3.53
C ILE A 24 -22.54 -7.67 2.96
N LEU A 25 -22.67 -8.79 3.66
CA LEU A 25 -23.37 -9.97 3.14
C LEU A 25 -24.85 -9.71 2.85
N LYS A 26 -25.50 -8.87 3.67
CA LYS A 26 -26.93 -8.55 3.52
C LYS A 26 -27.23 -7.81 2.21
N THR A 27 -26.34 -6.91 1.78
CA THR A 27 -26.58 -6.04 0.61
C THR A 27 -25.75 -6.42 -0.60
N GLY A 28 -24.77 -7.32 -0.45
CA GLY A 28 -23.84 -7.70 -1.52
C GLY A 28 -22.89 -6.57 -1.93
N GLN A 29 -22.73 -5.55 -1.08
CA GLN A 29 -21.90 -4.38 -1.36
C GLN A 29 -20.54 -4.52 -0.67
N ALA A 30 -19.50 -3.95 -1.29
CA ALA A 30 -18.15 -3.95 -0.77
C ALA A 30 -17.65 -2.53 -0.53
N LEU A 31 -17.07 -2.30 0.65
CA LEU A 31 -16.30 -1.09 0.97
C LEU A 31 -14.82 -1.44 1.01
N THR A 32 -13.98 -0.70 0.29
CA THR A 32 -12.53 -0.91 0.30
C THR A 32 -11.90 -0.04 1.37
N ILE A 33 -11.14 -0.63 2.28
CA ILE A 33 -10.43 0.05 3.36
C ILE A 33 -8.94 0.00 3.06
N LEU A 34 -8.27 1.13 3.25
CA LEU A 34 -6.84 1.28 3.04
C LEU A 34 -6.14 1.32 4.39
N TYR A 35 -5.16 0.45 4.58
CA TYR A 35 -4.25 0.46 5.71
C TYR A 35 -2.83 0.74 5.24
N ARG A 36 -2.09 1.58 5.95
CA ARG A 36 -0.67 1.80 5.72
C ARG A 36 0.10 1.40 6.95
N GLN A 37 1.07 0.50 6.80
CA GLN A 37 1.85 -0.04 7.92
C GLN A 37 0.94 -0.59 9.05
N GLY A 38 -0.19 -1.19 8.69
CA GLY A 38 -1.15 -1.75 9.64
C GLY A 38 -2.13 -0.75 10.27
N VAL A 39 -2.10 0.54 9.90
CA VAL A 39 -3.01 1.58 10.42
C VAL A 39 -3.98 2.04 9.33
N LYS A 40 -5.27 2.11 9.65
CA LYS A 40 -6.33 2.57 8.74
C LYS A 40 -6.12 4.03 8.36
N ILE A 41 -6.08 4.32 7.06
CA ILE A 41 -5.82 5.67 6.53
C ILE A 41 -6.96 6.21 5.67
N GLY A 42 -7.86 5.35 5.18
CA GLY A 42 -8.96 5.80 4.35
C GLY A 42 -9.81 4.66 3.81
N PHE A 43 -10.76 5.01 2.95
CA PHE A 43 -11.61 4.06 2.26
C PHE A 43 -11.97 4.55 0.86
N THR A 44 -12.36 3.63 0.00
CA THR A 44 -13.00 3.92 -1.29
C THR A 44 -14.26 3.08 -1.43
N TYR A 45 -15.24 3.62 -2.15
CA TYR A 45 -16.49 2.95 -2.48
C TYR A 45 -16.81 3.23 -3.94
N GLU A 46 -16.89 2.18 -4.75
CA GLU A 46 -17.07 2.30 -6.20
C GLU A 46 -18.42 1.75 -6.67
N MET A 47 -19.21 1.19 -5.76
CA MET A 47 -20.53 0.65 -6.08
C MET A 47 -21.62 1.71 -5.89
N GLU A 48 -22.81 1.42 -6.39
CA GLU A 48 -24.00 2.21 -6.11
C GLU A 48 -24.79 1.61 -4.93
N GLY A 49 -25.55 2.46 -4.22
CA GLY A 49 -26.57 2.03 -3.26
C GLY A 49 -26.22 2.15 -1.77
N ILE A 50 -25.02 2.58 -1.39
CA ILE A 50 -24.74 3.06 -0.02
C ILE A 50 -24.56 4.57 -0.05
N SER A 51 -25.34 5.31 0.74
CA SER A 51 -25.16 6.77 0.90
C SER A 51 -23.84 7.11 1.59
N GLU A 52 -23.28 8.27 1.31
CA GLU A 52 -21.99 8.71 1.90
C GLU A 52 -21.99 8.64 3.43
N ASP A 53 -23.07 9.04 4.10
CA ASP A 53 -23.21 8.94 5.56
C ASP A 53 -23.06 7.50 6.07
N LYS A 54 -23.67 6.54 5.36
CA LYS A 54 -23.56 5.12 5.71
C LYS A 54 -22.16 4.60 5.43
N GLN A 55 -21.55 5.00 4.31
CA GLN A 55 -20.16 4.64 4.00
C GLN A 55 -19.21 5.12 5.10
N LEU A 56 -19.36 6.38 5.54
CA LEU A 56 -18.56 6.96 6.61
C LEU A 56 -18.79 6.26 7.95
N ARG A 57 -20.03 5.85 8.25
CA ARG A 57 -20.34 5.06 9.44
C ARG A 57 -19.66 3.70 9.40
N ILE A 58 -19.76 2.97 8.29
CA ILE A 58 -19.07 1.68 8.11
C ILE A 58 -17.57 1.88 8.28
N TYR A 59 -16.98 2.89 7.62
CA TYR A 59 -15.58 3.22 7.76
C TYR A 59 -15.16 3.48 9.22
N LYS A 60 -15.98 4.20 10.00
CA LYS A 60 -15.73 4.48 11.42
C LYS A 60 -15.83 3.21 12.28
N ASP A 61 -16.77 2.32 11.97
CA ASP A 61 -16.98 1.06 12.69
C ASP A 61 -15.87 0.02 12.44
N VAL A 62 -15.25 0.05 11.26
CA VAL A 62 -14.10 -0.81 10.94
C VAL A 62 -12.90 -0.48 11.86
N PRO A 63 -12.17 -1.47 12.41
CA PRO A 63 -11.02 -1.23 13.28
C PRO A 63 -9.92 -0.35 12.67
N ASN A 64 -9.27 0.44 13.52
CA ASN A 64 -8.14 1.26 13.09
C ASN A 64 -6.87 0.44 12.84
N LEU A 65 -6.70 -0.72 13.47
CA LEU A 65 -5.53 -1.58 13.28
C LEU A 65 -5.89 -2.80 12.43
N LEU A 66 -5.02 -3.15 11.49
CA LEU A 66 -5.21 -4.27 10.59
C LEU A 66 -5.28 -5.62 11.34
N CYS A 67 -4.52 -5.77 12.44
CA CYS A 67 -4.51 -6.98 13.25
C CYS A 67 -5.86 -7.27 13.95
N ASP A 68 -6.66 -6.24 14.20
CA ASP A 68 -7.93 -6.35 14.92
C ASP A 68 -9.08 -6.78 13.99
N LEU A 69 -8.88 -6.77 12.68
CA LEU A 69 -9.91 -7.10 11.70
C LEU A 69 -10.46 -8.52 11.87
N LYS A 70 -9.60 -9.48 12.25
CA LYS A 70 -10.02 -10.87 12.42
C LYS A 70 -11.03 -10.98 13.57
N THR A 71 -10.67 -10.45 14.74
CA THR A 71 -11.55 -10.45 15.92
C THR A 71 -12.83 -9.64 15.67
N TRP A 72 -12.76 -8.57 14.88
CA TRP A 72 -13.92 -7.77 14.51
C TRP A 72 -14.87 -8.51 13.56
N GLU A 73 -14.33 -9.21 12.56
CA GLU A 73 -15.10 -10.06 11.65
C GLU A 73 -15.84 -11.17 12.40
N GLU A 74 -15.14 -11.85 13.32
CA GLU A 74 -15.72 -12.89 14.17
C GLU A 74 -16.88 -12.37 15.04
N LYS A 75 -16.77 -11.14 15.57
CA LYS A 75 -17.87 -10.51 16.33
C LYS A 75 -19.10 -10.16 15.48
N LEU A 76 -18.92 -10.02 14.17
CA LEU A 76 -19.95 -9.68 13.21
C LEU A 76 -20.32 -10.86 12.32
N GLU A 77 -20.13 -12.08 12.83
CA GLU A 77 -20.41 -13.33 12.14
C GLU A 77 -21.72 -13.28 11.35
N GLY A 78 -21.65 -13.65 10.07
CA GLY A 78 -22.79 -13.67 9.15
C GLY A 78 -23.27 -12.30 8.67
N LYS A 79 -22.67 -11.18 9.10
CA LYS A 79 -23.02 -9.83 8.62
C LYS A 79 -22.01 -9.27 7.63
N VAL A 80 -20.73 -9.51 7.90
CA VAL A 80 -19.61 -9.01 7.09
C VAL A 80 -18.61 -10.12 6.80
N GLN A 81 -17.89 -9.96 5.71
CA GLN A 81 -16.73 -10.79 5.36
C GLN A 81 -15.57 -9.89 4.97
N VAL A 82 -14.39 -10.15 5.53
CA VAL A 82 -13.17 -9.40 5.27
C VAL A 82 -12.38 -10.09 4.18
N ILE A 83 -12.30 -9.46 3.01
CA ILE A 83 -11.54 -9.92 1.86
C ILE A 83 -10.14 -9.35 1.97
N ARG A 84 -9.14 -10.22 2.19
CA ARG A 84 -7.73 -9.83 2.26
C ARG A 84 -6.96 -10.29 1.02
N PRO A 85 -6.04 -9.46 0.50
CA PRO A 85 -5.11 -9.89 -0.52
C PRO A 85 -4.22 -11.01 0.03
N ARG A 86 -3.91 -12.00 -0.80
CA ARG A 86 -2.99 -13.07 -0.42
C ARG A 86 -1.58 -12.50 -0.32
N LEU A 87 -1.00 -12.52 0.88
CA LEU A 87 0.31 -11.91 1.18
C LEU A 87 1.45 -12.43 0.29
N GLU A 88 1.35 -13.69 -0.16
CA GLU A 88 2.27 -14.35 -1.09
C GLU A 88 2.39 -13.65 -2.46
N HIS A 89 1.43 -12.80 -2.84
CA HIS A 89 1.45 -12.08 -4.11
C HIS A 89 2.07 -10.68 -4.05
N PHE A 90 2.56 -10.23 -2.87
CA PHE A 90 3.03 -8.86 -2.68
C PHE A 90 4.45 -8.79 -2.12
N VAL A 91 5.27 -7.90 -2.68
CA VAL A 91 6.61 -7.60 -2.18
C VAL A 91 6.54 -6.37 -1.28
N TRP A 92 6.71 -6.58 0.02
CA TRP A 92 6.86 -5.49 0.98
C TRP A 92 8.27 -4.93 0.94
N VAL A 93 8.40 -3.64 0.63
CA VAL A 93 9.70 -2.96 0.65
C VAL A 93 10.02 -2.59 2.09
N LYS A 94 10.98 -3.30 2.67
CA LYS A 94 11.55 -2.97 4.00
C LYS A 94 12.70 -1.99 3.85
N ASP A 95 13.00 -1.23 4.91
CA ASP A 95 14.13 -0.28 4.94
C ASP A 95 15.48 -0.94 4.59
N ARG A 96 15.64 -2.22 4.93
CA ARG A 96 16.82 -3.02 4.55
C ARG A 96 16.97 -3.23 3.04
N GLN A 97 15.88 -3.33 2.29
CA GLN A 97 15.95 -3.41 0.83
C GLN A 97 16.27 -2.05 0.21
N LEU A 98 15.83 -0.95 0.84
CA LEU A 98 16.22 0.41 0.45
C LEU A 98 17.71 0.67 0.71
N SER A 99 18.27 0.16 1.81
CA SER A 99 19.71 0.29 2.09
C SER A 99 20.57 -0.44 1.07
N ILE A 100 20.18 -1.67 0.68
CA ILE A 100 20.84 -2.43 -0.38
C ILE A 100 20.80 -1.66 -1.71
N LEU A 101 19.65 -1.09 -2.09
CA LEU A 101 19.53 -0.28 -3.30
C LEU A 101 20.44 0.97 -3.26
N ARG A 102 20.59 1.60 -2.09
CA ARG A 102 21.51 2.74 -1.91
C ARG A 102 22.97 2.33 -2.11
N GLU A 103 23.39 1.21 -1.54
CA GLU A 103 24.75 0.67 -1.68
C GLU A 103 25.07 0.30 -3.13
N VAL A 104 24.16 -0.39 -3.82
CA VAL A 104 24.31 -0.75 -5.24
C VAL A 104 24.44 0.51 -6.09
N ARG A 105 23.61 1.53 -5.84
CA ARG A 105 23.64 2.79 -6.58
C ARG A 105 24.93 3.58 -6.34
N TYR A 106 25.43 3.57 -5.10
CA TYR A 106 26.72 4.16 -4.75
C TYR A 106 27.87 3.45 -5.47
N TRP A 107 27.88 2.11 -5.45
CA TRP A 107 28.89 1.31 -6.13
C TRP A 107 28.91 1.55 -7.64
N MET A 108 27.74 1.62 -8.27
CA MET A 108 27.61 1.95 -9.70
C MET A 108 28.17 3.34 -10.03
N LYS A 109 27.85 4.37 -9.24
CA LYS A 109 28.40 5.73 -9.43
C LYS A 109 29.93 5.73 -9.29
N SER A 110 30.45 5.07 -8.26
CA SER A 110 31.89 4.95 -8.02
C SER A 110 32.61 4.24 -9.17
N ARG A 111 31.99 3.21 -9.76
CA ARG A 111 32.53 2.49 -10.91
C ARG A 111 32.54 3.35 -12.18
N GLN A 112 31.50 4.16 -12.41
CA GLN A 112 31.45 5.10 -13.53
C GLN A 112 32.49 6.22 -13.39
N LEU A 113 32.67 6.77 -12.18
CA LEU A 113 33.68 7.78 -11.88
C LEU A 113 35.09 7.23 -12.12
N ARG A 114 35.38 6.01 -11.67
CA ARG A 114 36.67 5.32 -11.95
C ARG A 114 36.92 5.14 -13.45
N LYS A 115 35.90 4.76 -14.23
CA LYS A 115 36.02 4.65 -15.70
C LYS A 115 36.31 6.00 -16.36
N LYS A 116 35.65 7.08 -15.92
CA LYS A 116 35.90 8.44 -16.42
C LYS A 116 37.30 8.95 -16.07
N TRP A 117 37.76 8.71 -14.85
CA TRP A 117 39.11 9.06 -14.40
C TRP A 117 40.18 8.34 -15.22
N LYS A 118 40.05 7.02 -15.41
CA LYS A 118 40.97 6.24 -16.27
C LYS A 118 41.03 6.77 -17.70
N LYS A 119 39.89 7.16 -18.28
CA LYS A 119 39.85 7.76 -19.64
C LYS A 119 40.54 9.12 -19.74
N ARG A 120 40.61 9.89 -18.65
CA ARG A 120 41.24 11.22 -18.62
C ARG A 120 42.75 11.18 -18.36
N ASN A 121 43.21 10.21 -17.58
CA ASN A 121 44.59 10.18 -17.07
C ASN A 121 45.48 9.10 -17.71
N LEU A 122 44.95 8.28 -18.61
CA LEU A 122 45.70 7.27 -19.39
C LEU A 122 45.71 7.59 -20.90
N LYS A 123 45.49 8.85 -21.26
CA LYS A 123 45.79 9.42 -22.57
C LYS A 123 46.95 10.38 -22.40
#